data_AF-A0A4Z2AXS8-F1
#
_entry.id   AF-A0A4Z2AXS8-F1
#
_cell.length_a   1.000
_cell.length_b   1.000
_cell.length_c   1.000
_cell.angle_alpha   90.00
_cell.angle_beta   90.00
_cell.angle_gamma   90.00
#
_symmetry.space_group_name_H-M   'P 1'
#
loop_
_entity.id
_entity.type
_entity.pdbx_description
1 polymer ?
#
loop_
_entity_poly.entity_id
_entity_poly.type
_entity_poly.pdbx_seq_one_letter_code
_entity_poly.pdbx_strand_id
1 'polypeptide(L)'
;MTLRGLWMMGSTPSSFWSGTSGWYLEQVPQRSNWPSSLTSYGESCPGLEQYAIKKFAEAFEVLPRALAENSGVKATELISKLYATHHEGNKNMGFDIEAEGPAVRDVLECGILEPYLVKYWGIKLASNAAITVLRVDQIIMARPAGGPKPPQGKKDFDEDD
;
A
#
# COMPACT_ATOMS: atom_id res chain seq x y z
N MET A 1 -24.51 12.62 -61.27
CA MET A 1 -24.18 13.62 -60.23
C MET A 1 -23.52 12.91 -59.06
N THR A 2 -22.29 13.34 -58.76
CA THR A 2 -21.47 13.13 -57.54
C THR A 2 -21.13 11.72 -57.02
N LEU A 3 -19.88 11.32 -57.33
CA LEU A 3 -19.02 10.38 -56.60
C LEU A 3 -18.75 10.84 -55.15
N ARG A 4 -18.63 9.89 -54.20
CA ARG A 4 -17.54 9.80 -53.20
C ARG A 4 -17.76 8.61 -52.25
N GLY A 5 -16.80 7.68 -52.20
CA GLY A 5 -16.68 6.74 -51.09
C GLY A 5 -16.01 7.40 -49.88
N LEU A 6 -16.08 6.77 -48.70
CA LEU A 6 -15.06 6.90 -47.67
C LEU A 6 -15.23 5.82 -46.59
N TRP A 7 -14.18 5.01 -46.44
CA TRP A 7 -13.86 4.29 -45.21
C TRP A 7 -13.84 5.26 -44.01
N MET A 8 -14.39 4.86 -42.86
CA MET A 8 -13.91 5.40 -41.58
C MET A 8 -13.75 4.28 -40.55
N MET A 9 -12.48 3.91 -40.36
CA MET A 9 -11.92 3.44 -39.11
C MET A 9 -11.55 4.70 -38.30
N GLY A 10 -11.93 4.79 -37.02
CA GLY A 10 -11.57 5.90 -36.11
C GLY A 10 -12.71 6.21 -35.13
N SER A 11 -12.63 5.78 -33.86
CA SER A 11 -11.90 6.41 -32.75
C SER A 11 -12.86 7.20 -31.83
N THR A 12 -12.71 6.96 -30.53
CA THR A 12 -13.25 7.70 -29.36
C THR A 12 -14.62 7.22 -28.81
N PRO A 13 -14.67 6.71 -27.56
CA PRO A 13 -15.93 6.66 -26.83
C PRO A 13 -16.28 8.10 -26.44
N SER A 14 -17.27 8.67 -27.12
CA SER A 14 -17.87 9.95 -26.77
C SER A 14 -18.53 9.84 -25.40
N SER A 15 -18.05 10.67 -24.48
CA SER A 15 -18.51 10.87 -23.11
C SER A 15 -20.00 11.24 -23.05
N PHE A 16 -20.85 10.23 -22.84
CA PHE A 16 -22.27 10.35 -22.53
C PHE A 16 -22.43 10.66 -21.03
N TRP A 17 -22.23 11.92 -20.66
CA TRP A 17 -22.50 12.42 -19.31
C TRP A 17 -23.88 13.08 -19.27
N SER A 18 -24.89 12.33 -18.83
CA SER A 18 -26.02 12.89 -18.10
C SER A 18 -26.73 11.80 -17.30
N GLY A 19 -26.57 11.80 -15.98
CA GLY A 19 -27.66 11.36 -15.10
C GLY A 19 -27.49 10.15 -14.17
N THR A 20 -26.28 9.77 -13.71
CA THR A 20 -26.17 8.71 -12.66
C THR A 20 -25.18 8.99 -11.52
N SER A 21 -24.60 10.18 -11.40
CA SER A 21 -23.65 10.51 -10.34
C SER A 21 -24.27 10.82 -8.97
N GLY A 22 -25.46 10.27 -8.67
CA GLY A 22 -26.08 10.30 -7.35
C GLY A 22 -25.70 9.11 -6.46
N TRP A 23 -25.13 8.04 -7.02
CA TRP A 23 -24.92 6.77 -6.29
C TRP A 23 -23.50 6.54 -5.79
N TYR A 24 -22.55 7.44 -6.08
CA TYR A 24 -21.15 7.30 -5.67
C TYR A 24 -20.75 8.15 -4.46
N LEU A 25 -21.56 9.13 -4.05
CA LEU A 25 -21.20 10.09 -3.00
C LEU A 25 -21.89 9.85 -1.65
N GLU A 26 -22.86 8.92 -1.58
CA GLU A 26 -23.69 8.73 -0.37
C GLU A 26 -23.34 7.48 0.46
N GLN A 27 -22.18 6.84 0.21
CA GLN A 27 -21.78 5.61 0.92
C GLN A 27 -20.37 5.59 1.52
N VAL A 28 -19.75 6.75 1.81
CA VAL A 28 -18.47 6.74 2.55
C VAL A 28 -18.59 7.32 3.97
N PRO A 29 -19.42 6.74 4.86
CA PRO A 29 -19.29 7.01 6.28
C PRO A 29 -18.25 6.07 6.91
N GLN A 30 -16.99 6.07 6.46
CA GLN A 30 -15.90 5.38 7.16
C GLN A 30 -14.59 6.17 6.99
N ARG A 31 -14.53 7.37 7.59
CA ARG A 31 -13.28 8.17 7.68
C ARG A 31 -12.31 7.43 8.61
N SER A 32 -11.23 6.92 8.03
CA SER A 32 -10.30 5.98 8.63
C SER A 32 -9.44 6.62 9.73
N ASN A 33 -9.95 6.67 10.95
CA ASN A 33 -9.21 6.91 12.19
C ASN A 33 -8.51 5.63 12.69
N TRP A 34 -7.92 4.88 11.77
CA TRP A 34 -7.73 3.44 11.91
C TRP A 34 -6.67 3.01 12.96
N PRO A 35 -5.57 3.72 13.27
CA PRO A 35 -4.62 3.26 14.30
C PRO A 35 -5.14 3.48 15.72
N SER A 36 -5.63 4.69 16.01
CA SER A 36 -6.14 5.05 17.34
C SER A 36 -7.42 4.30 17.69
N SER A 37 -8.29 4.04 16.71
CA SER A 37 -9.51 3.25 16.92
C SER A 37 -9.23 1.76 17.12
N LEU A 38 -8.20 1.20 16.46
CA LEU A 38 -7.78 -0.18 16.70
C LEU A 38 -7.13 -0.34 18.08
N THR A 39 -6.38 0.67 18.54
CA THR A 39 -5.75 0.65 19.86
C THR A 39 -6.81 0.67 20.97
N SER A 40 -7.81 1.56 20.88
CA SER A 40 -8.92 1.59 21.82
C SER A 40 -9.80 0.33 21.74
N TYR A 41 -9.98 -0.24 20.54
CA TYR A 41 -10.64 -1.53 20.38
C TYR A 41 -9.87 -2.66 21.07
N GLY A 42 -8.54 -2.68 20.96
CA GLY A 42 -7.69 -3.63 21.67
C GLY A 42 -7.74 -3.50 23.19
N GLU A 43 -8.11 -2.33 23.73
CA GLU A 43 -8.36 -2.15 25.17
C GLU A 43 -9.70 -2.71 25.64
N SER A 44 -10.68 -2.79 24.74
CA SER A 44 -11.99 -3.36 25.04
C SER A 44 -12.01 -4.90 25.06
N CYS A 45 -11.04 -5.54 24.39
CA CYS A 45 -10.93 -6.99 24.32
C CYS A 45 -10.08 -7.53 25.49
N PRO A 46 -10.59 -8.44 26.34
CA PRO A 46 -9.81 -9.11 27.35
C PRO A 46 -8.98 -10.27 26.76
N GLY A 47 -7.80 -10.54 27.34
CA GLY A 47 -6.99 -11.73 27.05
C GLY A 47 -5.70 -11.48 26.25
N LEU A 48 -5.08 -12.54 25.72
CA LEU A 48 -3.84 -12.44 24.93
C LEU A 48 -4.04 -11.72 23.60
N GLU A 49 -5.25 -11.75 23.05
CA GLU A 49 -5.61 -11.14 21.77
C GLU A 49 -5.40 -9.61 21.78
N GLN A 50 -5.55 -8.97 22.94
CA GLN A 50 -5.27 -7.55 23.12
C GLN A 50 -3.89 -7.14 22.60
N TYR A 51 -2.86 -7.94 22.90
CA TYR A 51 -1.49 -7.63 22.49
C TYR A 51 -1.34 -7.72 20.97
N ALA A 52 -1.98 -8.71 20.35
CA ALA A 52 -1.96 -8.87 18.90
C ALA A 52 -2.66 -7.69 18.20
N ILE A 53 -3.81 -7.23 18.71
CA ILE A 53 -4.54 -6.07 18.17
C ILE A 53 -3.70 -4.79 18.30
N LYS A 54 -3.09 -4.56 19.47
CA LYS A 54 -2.20 -3.40 19.68
C LYS A 54 -1.00 -3.41 18.75
N LYS A 55 -0.36 -4.57 18.54
CA LYS A 55 0.75 -4.70 17.59
C LYS A 55 0.32 -4.56 16.13
N PHE A 56 -0.89 -4.99 15.78
CA PHE A 56 -1.45 -4.74 14.46
C PHE A 56 -1.70 -3.25 14.22
N ALA A 57 -2.19 -2.50 15.22
CA ALA A 57 -2.34 -1.05 15.15
C ALA A 57 -0.99 -0.32 15.01
N GLU A 58 0.05 -0.77 15.72
CA GLU A 58 1.41 -0.22 15.64
C GLU A 58 2.08 -0.46 14.28
N ALA A 59 1.85 -1.62 13.63
CA ALA A 59 2.47 -2.03 12.35
C ALA A 59 2.21 -1.09 11.16
N PHE A 60 1.37 -0.11 11.39
CA PHE A 60 0.55 0.57 10.45
C PHE A 60 0.98 2.06 10.51
N GLU A 61 1.66 2.47 11.60
CA GLU A 61 2.57 3.62 11.69
C GLU A 61 3.77 3.52 10.74
N VAL A 62 4.05 2.33 10.20
CA VAL A 62 5.11 2.14 9.21
C VAL A 62 4.86 2.95 7.94
N LEU A 63 3.60 3.20 7.57
CA LEU A 63 3.24 4.00 6.40
C LEU A 63 3.72 5.46 6.51
N PRO A 64 3.32 6.25 7.53
CA PRO A 64 3.83 7.61 7.70
C PRO A 64 5.34 7.64 8.01
N ARG A 65 5.88 6.59 8.66
CA ARG A 65 7.33 6.46 8.87
C ARG A 65 8.10 6.37 7.57
N ALA A 66 7.67 5.50 6.65
CA ALA A 66 8.29 5.36 5.34
C ALA A 66 8.22 6.66 4.53
N LEU A 67 7.09 7.39 4.60
CA LEU A 67 6.97 8.71 3.95
C LEU A 67 7.93 9.73 4.54
N ALA A 68 8.07 9.76 5.87
CA ALA A 68 8.99 10.67 6.54
C ALA A 68 10.45 10.35 6.20
N GLU A 69 10.83 9.07 6.21
CA GLU A 69 12.17 8.60 5.83
C GLU A 69 12.51 8.98 4.38
N ASN A 70 11.57 8.80 3.45
CA ASN A 70 11.73 9.20 2.05
C ASN A 70 11.89 10.71 1.87
N SER A 71 11.33 11.51 2.78
CA SER A 71 11.37 12.98 2.75
C SER A 71 12.55 13.56 3.55
N GLY A 72 13.38 12.72 4.18
CA GLY A 72 14.48 13.15 5.05
C GLY A 72 14.02 13.77 6.39
N VAL A 73 12.74 13.61 6.73
CA VAL A 73 12.16 14.14 7.98
C VAL A 73 12.25 13.09 9.08
N LYS A 74 12.49 13.54 10.31
CA LYS A 74 12.58 12.63 11.47
C LYS A 74 11.21 12.03 11.81
N ALA A 75 11.04 10.75 11.50
CA ALA A 75 9.77 10.05 11.62
C ALA A 75 9.18 10.05 13.04
N THR A 76 10.01 10.00 14.09
CA THR A 76 9.52 9.99 15.48
C THR A 76 8.77 11.26 15.83
N GLU A 77 9.29 12.42 15.43
CA GLU A 77 8.68 13.73 15.73
C GLU A 77 7.38 13.92 14.95
N LEU A 78 7.36 13.45 13.71
CA LEU A 78 6.19 13.46 12.85
C LEU A 78 5.05 12.58 13.38
N ILE A 79 5.36 11.35 13.80
CA ILE A 79 4.36 10.43 14.37
C ILE A 79 3.78 11.02 15.65
N SER A 80 4.61 11.58 16.54
CA SER A 80 4.12 12.24 17.76
C SER A 80 3.19 13.42 17.48
N LYS A 81 3.52 14.26 16.48
CA LYS A 81 2.64 15.37 16.05
C LYS A 81 1.34 14.88 15.44
N LEU A 82 1.39 13.84 14.60
CA LEU A 82 0.19 13.20 14.05
C LEU A 82 -0.72 12.67 15.16
N TYR A 83 -0.16 12.02 16.18
CA TYR A 83 -0.94 11.55 17.32
C TYR A 83 -1.61 12.68 18.10
N ALA A 84 -0.89 13.78 18.38
CA ALA A 84 -1.45 14.94 19.07
C ALA A 84 -2.63 15.56 18.29
N THR A 85 -2.43 15.84 17.00
CA THR A 85 -3.48 16.42 16.14
C THR A 85 -4.67 15.49 15.94
N HIS A 86 -4.46 14.18 15.88
CA HIS A 86 -5.54 13.20 15.77
C HIS A 86 -6.32 13.03 17.08
N HIS A 87 -5.65 13.18 18.23
CA HIS A 87 -6.30 13.16 19.54
C HIS A 87 -7.18 14.39 19.77
N GLU A 88 -6.85 15.53 19.16
CA GLU A 88 -7.68 16.75 19.16
C GLU A 88 -8.96 16.61 18.31
N GLY A 89 -9.15 15.50 17.59
CA GLY A 89 -10.35 15.18 16.83
C GLY A 89 -10.25 15.49 15.33
N ASN A 90 -9.10 15.99 14.86
CA ASN A 90 -8.88 16.33 13.46
C ASN A 90 -8.47 15.09 12.65
N LYS A 91 -9.46 14.41 12.07
CA LYS A 91 -9.31 13.13 11.35
C LYS A 91 -8.66 13.25 9.96
N ASN A 92 -8.62 14.46 9.40
CA ASN A 92 -8.15 14.68 8.03
C ASN A 92 -6.67 15.11 8.00
N MET A 93 -6.03 15.24 9.17
CA MET A 93 -4.66 15.69 9.28
C MET A 93 -3.71 14.60 8.79
N GLY A 94 -2.74 14.98 7.96
CA GLY A 94 -1.73 14.08 7.41
C GLY A 94 -0.40 14.78 7.22
N PHE A 95 0.59 14.01 6.79
CA PHE A 95 1.94 14.52 6.60
C PHE A 95 2.04 15.43 5.38
N ASP A 96 2.60 16.62 5.57
CA ASP A 96 2.95 17.55 4.50
C ASP A 96 4.45 17.39 4.15
N ILE A 97 4.71 16.91 2.94
CA ILE A 97 6.08 16.68 2.42
C ILE A 97 6.69 17.98 1.88
N GLU A 98 5.86 18.94 1.45
CA GLU A 98 6.33 20.18 0.83
C GLU A 98 6.82 21.19 1.87
N ALA A 99 6.37 21.05 3.11
CA ALA A 99 6.82 21.88 4.22
C ALA A 99 8.25 21.52 4.65
N GLU A 100 9.03 22.54 5.00
CA GLU A 100 10.35 22.34 5.63
C GLU A 100 10.16 21.82 7.06
N GLY A 101 10.22 20.49 7.21
CA GLY A 101 10.22 19.79 8.50
C GLY A 101 8.97 18.97 8.80
N PRO A 102 8.79 18.50 10.05
CA PRO A 102 7.66 17.66 10.44
C PRO A 102 6.40 18.51 10.62
N ALA A 103 5.78 18.91 9.51
CA ALA A 103 4.51 19.62 9.49
C ALA A 103 3.34 18.68 9.17
N VAL A 104 2.17 19.02 9.71
CA VAL A 104 0.92 18.29 9.50
C VAL A 104 -0.09 19.28 8.93
N ARG A 105 -0.79 18.89 7.86
CA ARG A 105 -1.79 19.71 7.17
C ARG A 105 -3.06 18.89 6.91
N ASP A 106 -4.20 19.57 6.69
CA ASP A 106 -5.41 18.89 6.23
C ASP A 106 -5.22 18.38 4.80
N VAL A 107 -5.32 17.07 4.65
CA VAL A 107 -5.11 16.33 3.40
C VAL A 107 -6.24 16.58 2.41
N LEU A 108 -7.47 16.87 2.89
CA LEU A 108 -8.61 17.22 2.04
C LEU A 108 -8.40 18.57 1.36
N GLU A 109 -7.89 19.56 2.09
CA GLU A 109 -7.59 20.89 1.54
C GLU A 109 -6.47 20.83 0.51
N CYS A 110 -5.53 19.90 0.67
CA CYS A 110 -4.46 19.65 -0.30
C CYS A 110 -4.93 18.85 -1.54
N GLY A 111 -6.17 18.34 -1.54
CA GLY A 111 -6.69 17.50 -2.63
C GLY A 111 -6.04 16.12 -2.73
N ILE A 112 -5.33 15.66 -1.69
CA ILE A 112 -4.64 14.37 -1.69
C ILE A 112 -5.65 13.30 -1.28
N LEU A 113 -6.28 12.65 -2.25
CA LEU A 113 -7.30 11.63 -2.00
C LEU A 113 -6.88 10.28 -2.58
N GLU A 114 -7.13 9.23 -1.82
CA GLU A 114 -6.87 7.87 -2.26
C GLU A 114 -8.20 7.09 -2.42
N PRO A 115 -8.32 6.22 -3.44
CA PRO A 115 -9.50 5.38 -3.60
C PRO A 115 -9.68 4.43 -2.40
N TYR A 116 -10.85 4.48 -1.77
CA TYR A 116 -11.21 3.59 -0.65
C TYR A 116 -11.01 2.11 -1.00
N LEU A 117 -11.40 1.71 -2.22
CA LEU A 117 -11.35 0.32 -2.65
C LEU A 117 -9.93 -0.25 -2.65
N VAL A 118 -8.93 0.56 -3.02
CA VAL A 118 -7.52 0.15 -3.03
C VAL A 118 -7.02 -0.08 -1.62
N LYS A 119 -7.36 0.80 -0.66
CA LYS A 119 -7.01 0.60 0.76
C LYS A 119 -7.67 -0.64 1.34
N TYR A 120 -8.95 -0.84 1.06
CA TYR A 120 -9.70 -2.00 1.56
C TYR A 120 -9.07 -3.32 1.12
N TRP A 121 -8.82 -3.48 -0.18
CA TRP A 121 -8.20 -4.70 -0.70
C TRP A 121 -6.74 -4.82 -0.30
N GLY A 122 -5.99 -3.72 -0.26
CA GLY A 122 -4.59 -3.70 0.17
C GLY A 122 -4.42 -4.28 1.57
N ILE A 123 -5.20 -3.79 2.54
CA ILE A 123 -5.16 -4.28 3.93
C ILE A 123 -5.60 -5.75 3.99
N LYS A 124 -6.70 -6.11 3.32
CA LYS A 124 -7.23 -7.48 3.33
C LYS A 124 -6.24 -8.50 2.77
N LEU A 125 -5.61 -8.17 1.64
CA LEU A 125 -4.64 -9.06 0.98
C LEU A 125 -3.33 -9.13 1.77
N ALA A 126 -2.82 -8.00 2.28
CA ALA A 126 -1.62 -7.97 3.10
C ALA A 126 -1.77 -8.82 4.37
N SER A 127 -2.89 -8.69 5.08
CA SER A 127 -3.19 -9.50 6.27
C SER A 127 -3.28 -10.98 5.94
N ASN A 128 -3.98 -11.36 4.86
CA ASN A 128 -4.07 -12.75 4.44
C ASN A 128 -2.70 -13.33 4.09
N ALA A 129 -1.87 -12.57 3.36
CA ALA A 129 -0.51 -12.97 3.03
C ALA A 129 0.34 -13.19 4.30
N ALA A 130 0.33 -12.22 5.23
CA ALA A 130 1.05 -12.35 6.50
C ALA A 130 0.61 -13.59 7.30
N ILE A 131 -0.71 -13.84 7.38
CA ILE A 131 -1.25 -15.04 8.04
C ILE A 131 -0.75 -16.31 7.35
N THR A 132 -0.74 -16.38 6.01
CA THR A 132 -0.26 -17.57 5.30
C THR A 132 1.22 -17.84 5.55
N VAL A 133 2.06 -16.80 5.58
CA VAL A 133 3.49 -16.93 5.86
C VAL A 133 3.73 -17.36 7.31
N LEU A 134 3.07 -16.72 8.28
CA LEU A 134 3.22 -17.04 9.71
C LEU A 134 2.69 -18.43 10.09
N ARG A 135 1.80 -19.02 9.28
CA ARG A 135 1.28 -20.37 9.48
C ARG A 135 2.25 -21.48 9.04
N VAL A 136 3.25 -21.16 8.21
CA VAL A 136 4.24 -22.15 7.77
C VAL A 136 5.29 -22.31 8.87
N ASP A 137 5.27 -23.45 9.55
CA ASP A 137 6.22 -23.77 10.64
C ASP A 137 7.59 -24.23 10.10
N GLN A 138 7.60 -24.99 8.99
CA GLN A 138 8.82 -25.58 8.45
C GLN A 138 8.85 -25.56 6.92
N ILE A 139 10.03 -25.26 6.37
CA ILE A 139 10.31 -25.29 4.94
C ILE A 139 11.41 -26.31 4.68
N ILE A 140 11.12 -27.31 3.86
CA ILE A 140 12.12 -28.26 3.36
C ILE A 140 12.43 -27.87 1.92
N MET A 141 13.63 -27.33 1.69
CA MET A 141 14.06 -26.96 0.34
C MET A 141 14.55 -28.19 -0.43
N ALA A 142 14.01 -28.39 -1.63
CA ALA A 142 14.56 -29.37 -2.56
C ALA A 142 15.98 -28.95 -2.95
N ARG A 143 16.89 -29.93 -3.09
CA ARG A 143 18.22 -29.65 -3.64
C ARG A 143 18.04 -29.05 -5.05
N PRO A 144 18.78 -27.98 -5.39
CA PRO A 144 18.78 -27.50 -6.77
C PRO A 144 19.14 -28.69 -7.67
N ALA A 145 18.28 -28.96 -8.66
CA ALA A 145 18.52 -30.03 -9.61
C ALA A 145 19.89 -29.77 -10.24
N GLY A 146 20.88 -30.57 -9.84
CA GLY A 146 22.21 -30.54 -10.42
C GLY A 146 22.06 -30.90 -11.89
N GLY A 147 21.93 -29.89 -12.73
CA GLY A 147 21.93 -30.05 -14.18
C GLY A 147 23.19 -30.81 -14.61
N PRO A 148 23.15 -31.49 -15.77
CA PRO A 148 24.26 -32.31 -16.23
C PRO A 148 25.56 -31.49 -16.25
N LYS A 149 26.60 -32.05 -15.63
CA LYS A 149 27.93 -31.44 -15.51
C LYS A 149 28.41 -31.07 -16.93
N PRO A 150 28.83 -29.81 -17.19
CA PRO A 150 29.31 -29.44 -18.52
C PRO A 150 30.49 -30.34 -18.90
N PRO A 151 30.56 -30.82 -20.16
CA PRO A 151 31.61 -31.72 -20.59
C PRO A 151 32.96 -31.02 -20.41
N GLN A 152 33.85 -31.63 -19.63
CA GLN A 152 35.23 -31.18 -19.50
C GLN A 152 35.88 -31.36 -20.87
N GLY A 153 36.20 -30.24 -21.52
CA GLY A 153 36.91 -30.20 -22.78
C GLY A 153 38.16 -31.05 -22.71
N LYS A 154 38.31 -31.94 -23.68
CA LYS A 154 39.51 -32.72 -23.95
C LYS A 154 40.65 -31.71 -24.12
N LYS A 155 41.65 -31.72 -23.24
CA LYS A 155 42.90 -31.01 -23.48
C LYS A 155 43.66 -31.79 -24.56
N ASP A 156 43.50 -31.40 -25.81
CA ASP A 156 44.45 -31.76 -26.86
C ASP A 156 45.73 -30.97 -26.55
N PHE A 157 46.71 -31.67 -25.97
CA PHE A 157 48.09 -31.22 -25.91
C PHE A 157 48.76 -31.72 -27.18
N ASP A 158 48.64 -30.94 -28.25
CA ASP A 158 49.68 -30.94 -29.28
C ASP A 158 50.88 -30.22 -28.65
N GLU A 159 51.80 -30.97 -28.04
CA GLU A 159 53.14 -30.51 -27.72
C GLU A 159 54.13 -31.21 -28.66
N ASP A 160 54.95 -30.37 -29.26
CA ASP A 160 55.89 -30.60 -30.35
C ASP A 160 56.94 -31.70 -30.05
N ASP A 161 57.24 -32.55 -31.05
CA ASP A 161 58.51 -33.26 -31.24
C ASP A 161 58.83 -33.40 -32.74
#